data_AF-A0A7X8JDR4-F1
#
_entry.id   AF-A0A7X8JDR4-F1
#
_cell.length_a   1.000
_cell.length_b   1.000
_cell.length_c   1.000
_cell.angle_alpha   90.00
_cell.angle_beta   90.00
_cell.angle_gamma   90.00
#
_symmetry.space_group_name_H-M   'P 1'
#
loop_
_entity.id
_entity.type
_entity.pdbx_description
1 polymer ?
#
loop_
_entity_poly.entity_id
_entity_poly.type
_entity_poly.pdbx_seq_one_letter_code
_entity_poly.pdbx_strand_id
1 'polypeptide(L)'
;MKKKKILIVAAICIGVLIVGLVVGYFAIRGENIVQVKNNDENERKLKNSVLKAISADRLYDFRSIEWYSEDMDIVYDELDNRFLLDGRAGMYRSERFKTAMGIELTYNSTAYTSSLFTDLSNNDGVNNSEEFKSVAFFRTIHLKRHDRESFETLAQAYSNDMGLLELEISELKSGGSYRLYTGIIDKKIGFILLGYGSDGSVYSLVYCGNGNYTDIKNEAYKIMRFAF
;
A
#
# COMPACT_ATOMS: atom_id res chain seq x y z
N MET A 1 65.74 -18.95 32.35
CA MET A 1 64.70 -17.94 32.68
C MET A 1 64.20 -17.10 31.49
N LYS A 2 65.03 -16.70 30.51
CA LYS A 2 64.62 -15.80 29.40
C LYS A 2 63.49 -16.35 28.49
N LYS A 3 63.46 -17.65 28.19
CA LYS A 3 62.44 -18.28 27.31
C LYS A 3 61.01 -18.20 27.87
N LYS A 4 60.82 -18.27 29.20
CA LYS A 4 59.49 -18.18 29.82
C LYS A 4 58.87 -16.78 29.71
N LYS A 5 59.69 -15.72 29.75
CA LYS A 5 59.21 -14.33 29.60
C LYS A 5 58.69 -14.03 28.19
N ILE A 6 59.36 -14.55 27.16
CA ILE A 6 58.95 -14.37 25.75
C ILE A 6 57.60 -15.02 25.49
N LEU A 7 57.36 -16.21 26.05
CA LEU A 7 56.12 -16.97 25.87
C LEU A 7 54.92 -16.30 26.55
N ILE A 8 55.14 -15.68 27.72
CA ILE A 8 54.11 -14.90 28.41
C ILE A 8 53.73 -13.64 27.63
N VAL A 9 54.71 -12.91 27.08
CA VAL A 9 54.45 -11.71 26.27
C VAL A 9 53.68 -12.07 25.00
N ALA A 10 54.06 -13.15 24.32
CA ALA A 10 53.34 -13.63 23.13
C ALA A 10 51.88 -14.01 23.45
N ALA A 11 51.63 -14.69 24.57
CA ALA A 11 50.28 -15.05 24.99
C ALA A 11 49.41 -13.82 25.32
N ILE A 12 49.99 -12.78 25.94
CA ILE A 12 49.30 -11.51 26.20
C ILE A 12 48.95 -10.79 24.90
N CYS A 13 49.88 -10.71 23.94
CA CYS A 13 49.63 -10.08 22.64
C CYS A 13 48.50 -10.78 21.88
N ILE A 14 48.48 -12.12 21.87
CA ILE A 14 47.40 -12.90 21.25
C ILE A 14 46.07 -12.67 21.99
N GLY A 15 46.09 -12.64 23.33
CA GLY A 15 44.90 -12.37 24.13
C GLY A 15 44.28 -11.01 23.84
N VAL A 16 45.10 -9.95 23.77
CA VAL A 16 44.62 -8.60 23.43
C VAL A 16 44.04 -8.54 22.02
N LEU A 17 44.64 -9.25 21.07
CA LEU A 17 44.18 -9.28 19.67
C LEU A 17 42.85 -10.00 19.53
N ILE A 18 42.66 -11.13 20.23
CA ILE A 18 41.38 -11.85 20.27
C ILE A 18 40.30 -10.99 20.93
N VAL A 19 40.59 -10.36 22.07
CA VAL A 19 39.62 -9.47 22.75
C VAL A 19 39.23 -8.29 21.85
N GLY A 20 40.19 -7.67 21.17
CA GLY A 20 39.93 -6.59 20.21
C GLY A 20 39.02 -7.02 19.06
N LEU A 21 39.24 -8.19 18.48
CA LEU A 21 38.39 -8.75 17.42
C LEU A 21 36.98 -9.07 17.91
N VAL A 22 36.85 -9.64 19.12
CA VAL A 22 35.55 -9.97 19.72
C VAL A 22 34.76 -8.70 20.02
N VAL A 23 35.38 -7.68 20.62
CA VAL A 23 34.73 -6.39 20.91
C VAL A 23 34.34 -5.69 19.61
N GLY A 24 35.20 -5.67 18.59
CA GLY A 24 34.89 -5.10 17.28
C GLY A 24 33.71 -5.79 16.60
N TYR A 25 33.66 -7.13 16.63
CA TYR A 25 32.53 -7.89 16.10
C TYR A 25 31.22 -7.58 16.85
N PHE A 26 31.24 -7.51 18.18
CA PHE A 26 30.05 -7.16 18.96
C PHE A 26 29.62 -5.70 18.77
N ALA A 27 30.55 -4.77 18.58
CA ALA A 27 30.24 -3.36 18.29
C ALA A 27 29.53 -3.21 16.94
N ILE A 28 30.09 -3.80 15.86
CA ILE A 28 29.48 -3.76 14.51
C ILE A 28 28.11 -4.43 14.53
N ARG A 29 27.98 -5.60 15.18
CA ARG A 29 26.70 -6.30 15.29
C ARG A 29 25.68 -5.49 16.11
N GLY A 30 26.12 -4.80 17.16
CA GLY A 30 25.29 -3.91 17.96
C GLY A 30 24.75 -2.72 17.16
N GLU A 31 25.62 -2.03 16.41
CA GLU A 31 25.22 -0.91 15.55
C GLU A 31 24.21 -1.33 14.48
N ASN A 32 24.43 -2.46 13.81
CA ASN A 32 23.49 -2.99 12.82
C ASN A 32 22.12 -3.32 13.43
N ILE A 33 22.08 -3.92 14.64
CA ILE A 33 20.81 -4.21 15.33
C ILE A 33 20.07 -2.93 15.71
N VAL A 34 20.78 -1.90 16.16
CA VAL A 34 20.18 -0.60 16.52
C VAL A 34 19.66 0.11 15.28
N GLN A 35 20.40 0.12 14.16
CA GLN A 35 19.95 0.72 12.91
C GLN A 35 18.68 0.05 12.36
N VAL A 36 18.63 -1.30 12.38
CA VAL A 36 17.43 -2.04 11.95
C VAL A 36 16.24 -1.71 12.85
N LYS A 37 16.42 -1.73 14.18
CA LYS A 37 15.34 -1.39 15.13
C LYS A 37 14.83 0.05 14.96
N ASN A 38 15.72 1.01 14.73
CA ASN A 38 15.34 2.40 14.51
C ASN A 38 14.57 2.57 13.20
N ASN A 39 14.95 1.86 12.14
CA ASN A 39 14.22 1.88 10.87
C ASN A 39 12.82 1.28 11.03
N ASP A 40 12.69 0.13 11.69
CA ASP A 40 11.39 -0.52 11.95
C ASP A 40 10.46 0.37 12.80
N GLU A 41 11.01 1.05 13.81
CA GLU A 41 10.24 1.96 14.67
C GLU A 41 9.78 3.21 13.91
N ASN A 42 10.65 3.79 13.07
CA ASN A 42 10.31 4.94 12.25
C ASN A 42 9.25 4.59 11.19
N GLU A 43 9.37 3.44 10.53
CA GLU A 43 8.38 2.96 9.57
C GLU A 43 7.02 2.75 10.26
N ARG A 44 7.00 2.14 11.45
CA ARG A 44 5.76 1.97 12.22
C ARG A 44 5.14 3.30 12.63
N LYS A 45 5.95 4.28 13.06
CA LYS A 45 5.47 5.63 13.40
C LYS A 45 4.85 6.32 12.20
N LEU A 46 5.50 6.25 11.04
CA LEU A 46 5.01 6.82 9.79
C LEU A 46 3.70 6.17 9.36
N LYS A 47 3.62 4.83 9.34
CA LYS A 47 2.36 4.12 9.01
C LYS A 47 1.23 4.55 9.95
N ASN A 48 1.49 4.60 11.26
CA ASN A 48 0.49 5.04 12.23
C ASN A 48 0.06 6.50 12.00
N SER A 49 0.97 7.41 11.63
CA SER A 49 0.59 8.80 11.34
C SER A 49 -0.27 8.91 10.09
N VAL A 50 0.05 8.15 9.04
CA VAL A 50 -0.75 8.09 7.81
C VAL A 50 -2.14 7.53 8.09
N LEU A 51 -2.23 6.40 8.80
CA LEU A 51 -3.52 5.80 9.16
C LEU A 51 -4.37 6.75 10.00
N LYS A 52 -3.75 7.49 10.93
CA LYS A 52 -4.44 8.52 11.70
C LYS A 52 -4.94 9.66 10.79
N ALA A 53 -4.13 10.12 9.85
CA ALA A 53 -4.54 11.15 8.88
C ALA A 53 -5.71 10.66 8.02
N ILE A 54 -5.64 9.43 7.49
CA ILE A 54 -6.73 8.81 6.72
C ILE A 54 -8.02 8.73 7.54
N SER A 55 -7.93 8.32 8.81
CA SER A 55 -9.12 8.23 9.67
C SER A 55 -9.75 9.60 9.99
N ALA A 56 -8.98 10.67 9.86
CA ALA A 56 -9.42 12.05 10.10
C ALA A 56 -9.88 12.76 8.82
N ASP A 57 -9.64 12.17 7.64
CA ASP A 57 -10.04 12.67 6.33
C ASP A 57 -11.56 12.81 6.24
N ARG A 58 -12.03 13.96 5.75
CA ARG A 58 -13.46 14.25 5.59
C ARG A 58 -13.69 14.88 4.23
N LEU A 59 -14.72 14.41 3.53
CA LEU A 59 -15.12 15.03 2.27
C LEU A 59 -15.54 16.48 2.50
N TYR A 60 -15.08 17.37 1.63
CA TYR A 60 -15.40 18.80 1.61
C TYR A 60 -14.87 19.59 2.81
N ASP A 61 -13.74 19.18 3.36
CA ASP A 61 -13.06 19.90 4.43
C ASP A 61 -11.85 20.70 3.95
N PHE A 62 -11.62 20.72 2.63
CA PHE A 62 -10.52 21.39 1.93
C PHE A 62 -9.14 20.91 2.38
N ARG A 63 -9.03 19.69 2.92
CA ARG A 63 -7.76 19.10 3.28
C ARG A 63 -7.61 17.78 2.57
N SER A 64 -6.38 17.50 2.17
CA SER A 64 -6.04 16.19 1.65
C SER A 64 -4.64 15.79 2.09
N ILE A 65 -4.40 14.50 2.03
CA ILE A 65 -3.10 13.90 2.30
C ILE A 65 -2.37 13.81 0.96
N GLU A 66 -1.21 14.44 0.85
CA GLU A 66 -0.26 14.13 -0.22
C GLU A 66 0.71 13.06 0.26
N TRP A 67 0.82 11.98 -0.51
CA TRP A 67 1.69 10.85 -0.19
C TRP A 67 2.69 10.58 -1.30
N TYR A 68 3.98 10.61 -0.97
CA TYR A 68 5.07 10.28 -1.91
C TYR A 68 5.98 9.21 -1.31
N SER A 69 5.44 7.99 -1.21
CA SER A 69 6.12 6.76 -0.79
C SER A 69 6.66 6.69 0.64
N GLU A 70 7.34 7.72 1.12
CA GLU A 70 7.89 7.81 2.48
C GLU A 70 7.58 9.16 3.13
N ASP A 71 7.09 10.13 2.35
CA ASP A 71 6.73 11.46 2.82
C ASP A 71 5.21 11.68 2.78
N MET A 72 4.68 12.27 3.86
CA MET A 72 3.27 12.61 4.03
C MET A 72 3.13 14.09 4.38
N ASP A 73 2.33 14.82 3.61
CA ASP A 73 1.93 16.19 3.91
C ASP A 73 0.40 16.32 3.96
N ILE A 74 -0.10 17.22 4.81
CA ILE A 74 -1.52 17.60 4.81
C ILE A 74 -1.60 18.98 4.14
N VAL A 75 -2.24 19.02 2.98
CA VAL A 75 -2.31 20.23 2.14
C VAL A 75 -3.72 20.80 2.12
N TYR A 76 -3.82 22.10 1.83
CA TYR A 76 -5.09 22.71 1.49
C TYR A 76 -5.47 22.33 0.06
N ASP A 77 -6.71 21.91 -0.12
CA ASP A 77 -7.19 21.32 -1.36
C ASP A 77 -8.48 21.99 -1.83
N GLU A 78 -8.33 22.93 -2.75
CA GLU A 78 -9.45 23.69 -3.31
C GLU A 78 -10.45 22.81 -4.03
N LEU A 79 -9.99 21.71 -4.66
CA LEU A 79 -10.83 20.82 -5.46
C LEU A 79 -11.69 19.90 -4.59
N ASP A 80 -11.38 19.78 -3.30
CA ASP A 80 -12.25 19.16 -2.29
C ASP A 80 -13.35 20.12 -1.84
N ASN A 81 -14.16 20.59 -2.80
CA ASN A 81 -15.29 21.48 -2.56
C ASN A 81 -16.50 21.01 -3.34
N ARG A 82 -17.61 20.73 -2.63
CA ARG A 82 -18.87 20.25 -3.22
C ARG A 82 -19.53 21.25 -4.18
N PHE A 83 -19.14 22.52 -4.13
CA PHE A 83 -19.74 23.60 -4.91
C PHE A 83 -18.92 23.99 -6.14
N LEU A 84 -17.72 23.41 -6.32
CA LEU A 84 -16.93 23.63 -7.53
C LEU A 84 -17.40 22.67 -8.63
N LEU A 85 -18.00 23.24 -9.68
CA LEU A 85 -18.45 22.52 -10.87
C LEU A 85 -17.31 21.77 -11.58
N ASP A 86 -16.11 22.36 -11.59
CA ASP A 86 -14.89 21.77 -12.15
C ASP A 86 -14.00 21.12 -11.08
N GLY A 87 -14.51 20.98 -9.85
CA GLY A 87 -13.84 20.28 -8.76
C GLY A 87 -13.94 18.76 -8.88
N ARG A 88 -13.55 18.01 -7.85
CA ARG A 88 -13.64 16.53 -7.86
C ARG A 88 -15.05 15.98 -7.95
N ALA A 89 -16.04 16.79 -7.63
CA ALA A 89 -17.46 16.48 -7.82
C ALA A 89 -17.95 16.79 -9.25
N GLY A 90 -17.08 17.28 -10.13
CA GLY A 90 -17.38 17.65 -11.50
C GLY A 90 -17.69 16.46 -12.41
N MET A 91 -18.08 16.78 -13.65
CA MET A 91 -18.49 15.77 -14.63
C MET A 91 -17.28 15.15 -15.33
N TYR A 92 -16.94 13.91 -14.97
CA TYR A 92 -15.98 13.10 -15.69
C TYR A 92 -16.66 12.16 -16.68
N ARG A 93 -16.01 11.91 -17.83
CA ARG A 93 -16.44 10.85 -18.75
C ARG A 93 -16.26 9.50 -18.06
N SER A 94 -17.35 8.75 -17.88
CA SER A 94 -17.28 7.39 -17.35
C SER A 94 -17.00 6.40 -18.47
N GLU A 95 -16.03 5.51 -18.27
CA GLU A 95 -15.66 4.43 -19.19
C GLU A 95 -15.72 3.07 -18.49
N ARG A 96 -15.70 2.02 -19.30
CA ARG A 96 -15.79 0.62 -18.85
C ARG A 96 -14.67 -0.18 -19.47
N PHE A 97 -14.06 -1.05 -18.68
CA PHE A 97 -13.03 -1.98 -19.10
C PHE A 97 -13.42 -3.40 -18.71
N LYS A 98 -13.51 -4.30 -19.68
CA LYS A 98 -13.82 -5.70 -19.43
C LYS A 98 -12.52 -6.49 -19.30
N THR A 99 -12.26 -7.01 -18.10
CA THR A 99 -11.11 -7.88 -17.82
C THR A 99 -11.30 -9.26 -18.47
N ALA A 100 -10.20 -9.98 -18.70
CA ALA A 100 -10.24 -11.37 -19.18
C ALA A 100 -10.85 -12.34 -18.16
N MET A 101 -10.91 -11.95 -16.88
CA MET A 101 -11.68 -12.64 -15.83
C MET A 101 -13.20 -12.53 -16.01
N GLY A 102 -13.69 -11.64 -16.88
CA GLY A 102 -15.12 -11.38 -17.08
C GLY A 102 -15.70 -10.28 -16.20
N ILE A 103 -14.90 -9.64 -15.34
CA ILE A 103 -15.29 -8.50 -14.51
C ILE A 103 -15.22 -7.20 -15.34
N GLU A 104 -16.28 -6.39 -15.27
CA GLU A 104 -16.36 -5.07 -15.89
C GLU A 104 -16.02 -3.97 -14.86
N LEU A 105 -14.88 -3.31 -15.05
CA LEU A 105 -14.43 -2.21 -14.20
C LEU A 105 -14.91 -0.89 -14.79
N THR A 106 -15.61 -0.08 -13.99
CA THR A 106 -16.07 1.25 -14.41
C THR A 106 -15.17 2.31 -13.80
N TYR A 107 -14.67 3.25 -14.59
CA TYR A 107 -13.78 4.31 -14.11
C TYR A 107 -14.14 5.67 -14.72
N ASN A 108 -13.71 6.75 -14.07
CA ASN A 108 -13.75 8.10 -14.65
C ASN A 108 -12.48 8.29 -15.47
N SER A 109 -12.59 8.63 -16.75
CA SER A 109 -11.45 8.87 -17.63
C SER A 109 -10.73 10.16 -17.24
N THR A 110 -9.62 10.01 -16.53
CA THR A 110 -8.63 11.05 -16.24
C THR A 110 -7.30 10.67 -16.89
N ALA A 111 -6.32 11.57 -16.86
CA ALA A 111 -4.97 11.25 -17.36
C ALA A 111 -4.37 10.02 -16.63
N TYR A 112 -4.60 9.91 -15.31
CA TYR A 112 -4.08 8.83 -14.48
C TYR A 112 -4.81 7.50 -14.71
N THR A 113 -6.13 7.50 -14.67
CA THR A 113 -6.92 6.26 -14.74
C THR A 113 -6.98 5.68 -16.15
N SER A 114 -7.13 6.51 -17.19
CA SER A 114 -7.25 6.02 -18.57
C SER A 114 -6.02 5.24 -19.01
N SER A 115 -4.85 5.66 -18.53
CA SER A 115 -3.59 5.00 -18.86
C SER A 115 -3.50 3.59 -18.28
N LEU A 116 -4.15 3.31 -17.15
CA LEU A 116 -4.20 1.95 -16.57
C LEU A 116 -4.90 0.93 -17.49
N PHE A 117 -5.80 1.37 -18.37
CA PHE A 117 -6.67 0.48 -19.15
C PHE A 117 -6.39 0.48 -20.65
N THR A 118 -5.61 1.42 -21.16
CA THR A 118 -5.44 1.64 -22.61
C THR A 118 -4.17 1.03 -23.21
N ASP A 119 -3.12 0.84 -22.42
CA ASP A 119 -1.82 0.37 -22.93
C ASP A 119 -1.15 -0.66 -22.00
N LEU A 120 -1.78 -1.82 -21.84
CA LEU A 120 -1.28 -2.88 -20.96
C LEU A 120 0.10 -3.41 -21.38
N SER A 121 0.42 -3.37 -22.68
CA SER A 121 1.73 -3.76 -23.21
C SER A 121 2.88 -2.92 -22.64
N ASN A 122 2.62 -1.63 -22.37
CA ASN A 122 3.63 -0.71 -21.89
C ASN A 122 3.61 -0.54 -20.34
N ASN A 123 2.64 -1.14 -19.64
CA ASN A 123 2.34 -0.84 -18.23
C ASN A 123 2.64 -1.98 -17.22
N ASP A 124 3.59 -2.87 -17.50
CA ASP A 124 3.77 -4.13 -16.73
C ASP A 124 2.42 -4.84 -16.53
N GLY A 125 1.62 -4.84 -17.61
CA GLY A 125 0.20 -5.19 -17.56
C GLY A 125 -0.04 -6.68 -17.71
N VAL A 126 -0.87 -7.24 -16.84
CA VAL A 126 -1.37 -8.61 -16.92
C VAL A 126 -2.88 -8.55 -17.11
N ASN A 127 -3.44 -9.36 -18.01
CA ASN A 127 -4.89 -9.51 -18.17
C ASN A 127 -5.21 -10.92 -18.65
N ASN A 128 -5.47 -11.83 -17.71
CA ASN A 128 -5.78 -13.23 -17.97
C ASN A 128 -6.99 -13.70 -17.13
N SER A 129 -7.23 -15.01 -17.07
CA SER A 129 -8.39 -15.58 -16.35
C SER A 129 -8.30 -15.50 -14.83
N GLU A 130 -7.12 -15.22 -14.27
CA GLU A 130 -6.85 -15.22 -12.83
C GLU A 130 -6.49 -13.84 -12.28
N GLU A 131 -5.90 -12.98 -13.12
CA GLU A 131 -5.34 -11.71 -12.69
C GLU A 131 -5.50 -10.63 -13.77
N PHE A 132 -5.83 -9.42 -13.30
CA PHE A 132 -5.65 -8.18 -14.02
C PHE A 132 -4.75 -7.25 -13.20
N LYS A 133 -3.62 -6.83 -13.76
CA LYS A 133 -2.68 -5.90 -13.13
C LYS A 133 -2.30 -4.84 -14.14
N SER A 134 -2.19 -3.59 -13.70
CA SER A 134 -1.64 -2.50 -14.52
C SER A 134 -1.00 -1.44 -13.63
N VAL A 135 0.17 -0.96 -14.05
CA VAL A 135 0.91 0.11 -13.38
C VAL A 135 1.14 1.21 -14.40
N ALA A 136 0.56 2.38 -14.15
CA ALA A 136 0.74 3.55 -15.03
C ALA A 136 0.91 4.81 -14.18
N PHE A 137 1.88 5.65 -14.55
CA PHE A 137 2.28 6.82 -13.78
C PHE A 137 2.56 6.48 -12.31
N PHE A 138 1.69 6.93 -11.41
CA PHE A 138 1.73 6.71 -9.97
C PHE A 138 0.49 5.99 -9.48
N ARG A 139 -0.16 5.19 -10.34
CA ARG A 139 -1.32 4.38 -9.99
C ARG A 139 -1.00 2.91 -10.25
N THR A 140 -1.54 2.06 -9.39
CA THR A 140 -1.49 0.63 -9.51
C THR A 140 -2.89 0.09 -9.28
N ILE A 141 -3.35 -0.72 -10.22
CA ILE A 141 -4.55 -1.54 -10.05
C ILE A 141 -4.16 -3.01 -10.14
N HIS A 142 -4.67 -3.81 -9.21
CA HIS A 142 -4.46 -5.24 -9.21
C HIS A 142 -5.73 -5.94 -8.74
N LEU A 143 -6.41 -6.61 -9.66
CA LEU A 143 -7.55 -7.46 -9.43
C LEU A 143 -7.10 -8.91 -9.57
N LYS A 144 -7.37 -9.72 -8.54
CA LYS A 144 -6.96 -11.12 -8.50
C LYS A 144 -8.11 -12.00 -8.06
N ARG A 145 -8.30 -13.12 -8.78
CA ARG A 145 -9.17 -14.21 -8.39
C ARG A 145 -8.45 -15.11 -7.39
N HIS A 146 -9.19 -15.56 -6.39
CA HIS A 146 -8.75 -16.48 -5.35
C HIS A 146 -9.75 -17.61 -5.18
N ASP A 147 -9.31 -18.68 -4.51
CA ASP A 147 -10.18 -19.77 -4.12
C ASP A 147 -11.26 -19.28 -3.16
N ARG A 148 -12.46 -19.87 -3.27
CA ARG A 148 -13.63 -19.49 -2.45
C ARG A 148 -13.35 -19.54 -0.95
N GLU A 149 -12.54 -20.50 -0.51
CA GLU A 149 -12.19 -20.71 0.90
C GLU A 149 -11.19 -19.68 1.43
N SER A 150 -10.56 -18.88 0.55
CA SER A 150 -9.53 -17.91 0.94
C SER A 150 -10.07 -16.64 1.59
N PHE A 151 -11.38 -16.40 1.56
CA PHE A 151 -11.96 -15.14 2.03
C PHE A 151 -11.55 -14.79 3.46
N GLU A 152 -11.80 -15.68 4.43
CA GLU A 152 -11.49 -15.39 5.84
C GLU A 152 -9.99 -15.32 6.10
N THR A 153 -9.18 -16.11 5.39
CA THR A 153 -7.71 -16.04 5.50
C THR A 153 -7.18 -14.70 5.00
N LEU A 154 -7.66 -14.22 3.86
CA LEU A 154 -7.27 -12.92 3.30
C LEU A 154 -7.79 -11.76 4.16
N ALA A 155 -9.04 -11.84 4.60
CA ALA A 155 -9.63 -10.85 5.51
C ALA A 155 -8.80 -10.72 6.79
N GLN A 156 -8.46 -11.85 7.44
CA GLN A 156 -7.63 -11.85 8.63
C GLN A 156 -6.22 -11.32 8.36
N ALA A 157 -5.63 -11.65 7.22
CA ALA A 157 -4.32 -11.13 6.83
C ALA A 157 -4.35 -9.60 6.68
N TYR A 158 -5.36 -9.05 6.00
CA TYR A 158 -5.51 -7.60 5.84
C TYR A 158 -5.85 -6.89 7.15
N SER A 159 -6.70 -7.46 8.00
CA SER A 159 -7.01 -6.90 9.32
C SER A 159 -5.82 -6.93 10.29
N ASN A 160 -4.85 -7.83 10.08
CA ASN A 160 -3.61 -7.90 10.86
C ASN A 160 -2.48 -7.01 10.30
N ASP A 161 -2.65 -6.42 9.12
CA ASP A 161 -1.65 -5.55 8.53
C ASP A 161 -1.64 -4.18 9.23
N MET A 162 -0.52 -3.84 9.87
CA MET A 162 -0.35 -2.56 10.57
C MET A 162 -0.40 -1.34 9.64
N GLY A 163 -0.31 -1.54 8.32
CA GLY A 163 -0.43 -0.50 7.30
C GLY A 163 -1.86 -0.28 6.81
N LEU A 164 -2.85 -1.03 7.31
CA LEU A 164 -4.24 -0.98 6.83
C LEU A 164 -5.23 -0.65 7.95
N LEU A 165 -6.34 -0.04 7.55
CA LEU A 165 -7.54 0.17 8.34
C LEU A 165 -8.73 -0.41 7.59
N GLU A 166 -9.54 -1.22 8.26
CA GLU A 166 -10.82 -1.67 7.74
C GLU A 166 -11.85 -0.52 7.81
N LEU A 167 -12.54 -0.27 6.71
CA LEU A 167 -13.56 0.77 6.58
C LEU A 167 -14.94 0.17 6.68
N GLU A 168 -15.84 0.84 7.41
CA GLU A 168 -17.26 0.53 7.36
C GLU A 168 -17.82 0.90 6.00
N ILE A 169 -18.39 -0.08 5.32
CA ILE A 169 -18.93 0.10 3.99
C ILE A 169 -20.37 0.60 4.09
N SER A 170 -20.54 1.90 4.25
CA SER A 170 -21.84 2.55 4.11
C SER A 170 -22.15 2.92 2.65
N GLU A 171 -21.13 2.99 1.78
CA GLU A 171 -21.22 3.58 0.44
C GLU A 171 -21.24 2.57 -0.72
N LEU A 172 -20.78 1.34 -0.53
CA LEU A 172 -20.83 0.30 -1.57
C LEU A 172 -22.14 -0.48 -1.44
N LYS A 173 -23.13 -0.11 -2.26
CA LYS A 173 -24.38 -0.88 -2.41
C LYS A 173 -24.10 -2.19 -3.16
N SER A 174 -23.70 -3.25 -2.47
CA SER A 174 -23.74 -4.60 -3.03
C SER A 174 -24.30 -5.59 -2.01
N GLY A 175 -24.98 -6.63 -2.49
CA GLY A 175 -25.74 -7.59 -1.67
C GLY A 175 -24.90 -8.74 -1.10
N GLY A 176 -23.57 -8.63 -1.10
CA GLY A 176 -22.65 -9.68 -0.68
C GLY A 176 -21.76 -9.29 0.50
N SER A 177 -21.09 -10.28 1.09
CA SER A 177 -20.04 -10.05 2.10
C SER A 177 -18.80 -9.48 1.43
N TYR A 178 -18.56 -8.19 1.63
CA TYR A 178 -17.33 -7.52 1.23
C TYR A 178 -16.60 -6.98 2.47
N ARG A 179 -15.30 -6.74 2.32
CA ARG A 179 -14.49 -5.96 3.27
C ARG A 179 -13.66 -4.97 2.48
N LEU A 180 -13.64 -3.73 2.95
CA LEU A 180 -12.88 -2.64 2.35
C LEU A 180 -11.80 -2.21 3.34
N TYR A 181 -10.57 -2.13 2.85
CA TYR A 181 -9.44 -1.65 3.61
C TYR A 181 -8.86 -0.43 2.93
N THR A 182 -8.29 0.49 3.69
CA THR A 182 -7.50 1.63 3.20
C THR A 182 -6.20 1.74 3.97
N GLY A 183 -5.16 2.29 3.37
CA GLY A 183 -3.88 2.51 4.03
C GLY A 183 -2.69 2.49 3.09
N ILE A 184 -1.54 2.04 3.59
CA ILE A 184 -0.30 1.92 2.82
C ILE A 184 -0.17 0.51 2.26
N ILE A 185 -0.14 0.41 0.93
CA ILE A 185 -0.04 -0.82 0.13
C ILE A 185 1.17 -0.68 -0.79
N ASP A 186 2.22 -1.48 -0.56
CA ASP A 186 3.46 -1.43 -1.35
C ASP A 186 4.02 0.00 -1.51
N LYS A 187 4.21 0.69 -0.37
CA LYS A 187 4.63 2.10 -0.28
C LYS A 187 3.71 3.11 -0.99
N LYS A 188 2.48 2.74 -1.38
CA LYS A 188 1.50 3.66 -1.96
C LYS A 188 0.30 3.78 -1.04
N ILE A 189 -0.41 4.91 -1.07
CA ILE A 189 -1.67 5.03 -0.34
C ILE A 189 -2.81 4.50 -1.22
N GLY A 190 -3.76 3.75 -0.67
CA GLY A 190 -4.82 3.17 -1.47
C GLY A 190 -5.79 2.27 -0.73
N PHE A 191 -6.50 1.45 -1.50
CA PHE A 191 -7.65 0.68 -1.07
C PHE A 191 -7.54 -0.78 -1.51
N ILE A 192 -8.08 -1.67 -0.68
CA ILE A 192 -8.27 -3.09 -0.99
C ILE A 192 -9.74 -3.43 -0.78
N LEU A 193 -10.43 -3.86 -1.83
CA LEU A 193 -11.75 -4.46 -1.74
C LEU A 193 -11.63 -5.98 -1.86
N LEU A 194 -12.09 -6.70 -0.84
CA LEU A 194 -12.21 -8.16 -0.83
C LEU A 194 -13.69 -8.51 -0.88
N GLY A 195 -14.10 -9.35 -1.84
CA GLY A 195 -15.51 -9.71 -1.99
C GLY A 195 -15.71 -10.99 -2.78
N TYR A 196 -16.93 -11.54 -2.71
CA TYR A 196 -17.36 -12.64 -3.57
C TYR A 196 -17.92 -12.08 -4.88
N GLY A 197 -17.47 -12.64 -6.00
CA GLY A 197 -18.09 -12.37 -7.30
C GLY A 197 -19.33 -13.22 -7.53
N SER A 198 -20.07 -12.88 -8.59
CA SER A 198 -21.29 -13.61 -8.99
C SER A 198 -21.06 -15.09 -9.36
N ASP A 199 -19.83 -15.45 -9.72
CA ASP A 199 -19.40 -16.82 -10.03
C ASP A 199 -19.09 -17.65 -8.78
N GLY A 200 -19.18 -17.06 -7.58
CA GLY A 200 -18.86 -17.69 -6.30
C GLY A 200 -17.36 -17.71 -5.96
N SER A 201 -16.50 -17.15 -6.82
CA SER A 201 -15.08 -16.96 -6.56
C SER A 201 -14.85 -15.78 -5.62
N VAL A 202 -13.70 -15.76 -4.94
CA VAL A 202 -13.27 -14.60 -4.14
C VAL A 202 -12.38 -13.73 -4.99
N TYR A 203 -12.55 -12.42 -4.89
CA TYR A 203 -11.74 -11.44 -5.59
C TYR A 203 -11.14 -10.43 -4.63
N SER A 204 -9.87 -10.09 -4.84
CA SER A 204 -9.24 -8.92 -4.22
C SER A 204 -8.97 -7.88 -5.30
N LEU A 205 -9.48 -6.67 -5.11
CA LEU A 205 -9.20 -5.52 -5.95
C LEU A 205 -8.40 -4.50 -5.14
N VAL A 206 -7.15 -4.29 -5.55
CA VAL A 206 -6.24 -3.28 -5.01
C VAL A 206 -6.21 -2.08 -5.95
N TYR A 207 -6.38 -0.88 -5.41
CA TYR A 207 -6.12 0.37 -6.12
C TYR A 207 -5.31 1.30 -5.23
N CYS A 208 -4.09 1.64 -5.63
CA CYS A 208 -3.21 2.51 -4.84
C CYS A 208 -2.38 3.45 -5.72
N GLY A 209 -1.86 4.51 -5.11
CA GLY A 209 -1.04 5.48 -5.80
C GLY A 209 -0.20 6.40 -4.90
N ASN A 210 0.58 7.26 -5.56
CA ASN A 210 1.20 8.43 -4.92
C ASN A 210 0.46 9.71 -5.33
N GLY A 211 0.55 10.73 -4.49
CA GLY A 211 -0.12 12.02 -4.65
C GLY A 211 -1.31 12.16 -3.69
N ASN A 212 -2.30 12.91 -4.13
CA ASN A 212 -3.45 13.31 -3.33
C ASN A 212 -4.38 12.11 -3.00
N TYR A 213 -4.62 11.87 -1.72
CA TYR A 213 -5.45 10.77 -1.23
C TYR A 213 -6.91 10.90 -1.64
N THR A 214 -7.46 12.12 -1.66
CA THR A 214 -8.86 12.36 -2.02
C THR A 214 -9.11 12.02 -3.49
N ASP A 215 -8.15 12.30 -4.38
CA ASP A 215 -8.18 11.84 -5.77
C ASP A 215 -8.16 10.32 -5.86
N ILE A 216 -7.20 9.67 -5.18
CA ILE A 216 -7.05 8.21 -5.16
C ILE A 216 -8.34 7.53 -4.65
N LYS A 217 -8.95 8.08 -3.60
CA LYS A 217 -10.21 7.62 -3.02
C LYS A 217 -11.36 7.69 -4.01
N ASN A 218 -11.55 8.82 -4.69
CA ASN A 218 -12.61 8.98 -5.69
C ASN A 218 -12.44 8.03 -6.88
N GLU A 219 -11.19 7.87 -7.36
CA GLU A 219 -10.86 6.93 -8.42
C GLU A 219 -11.15 5.48 -7.99
N ALA A 220 -10.65 5.07 -6.82
CA ALA A 220 -10.84 3.73 -6.26
C ALA A 220 -12.32 3.39 -6.09
N TYR A 221 -13.10 4.28 -5.49
CA TYR A 221 -14.52 4.06 -5.21
C TYR A 221 -15.33 3.90 -6.48
N LYS A 222 -14.99 4.65 -7.54
CA LYS A 222 -15.66 4.50 -8.84
C LYS A 222 -15.44 3.10 -9.43
N ILE A 223 -14.22 2.58 -9.34
CA ILE A 223 -13.83 1.25 -9.83
C ILE A 223 -14.46 0.15 -8.97
N MET A 224 -14.35 0.28 -7.65
CA MET A 224 -14.76 -0.73 -6.67
C MET A 224 -16.27 -0.91 -6.58
N ARG A 225 -17.05 0.16 -6.79
CA ARG A 225 -18.51 0.13 -6.67
C ARG A 225 -19.21 -0.86 -7.60
N PHE A 226 -18.58 -1.23 -8.71
CA PHE A 226 -19.17 -2.10 -9.73
C PHE A 226 -18.33 -3.35 -10.03
N ALA A 227 -17.31 -3.64 -9.21
CA ALA A 227 -16.35 -4.69 -9.50
C ALA A 227 -16.89 -6.11 -9.28
N PHE A 228 -17.79 -6.32 -8.31
CA PHE A 228 -18.27 -7.65 -7.88
C PHE A 228 -19.79 -7.76 -7.87
#